data_AF-A0A401H5L8-F1
#
_entry.id   AF-A0A401H5L8-F1
#
_cell.length_a   1.000
_cell.length_b   1.000
_cell.length_c   1.000
_cell.angle_alpha   90.00
_cell.angle_beta   90.00
_cell.angle_gamma   90.00
#
_symmetry.space_group_name_H-M   'P 1'
#
loop_
_entity.id
_entity.type
_entity.pdbx_description
1 polymer ?
#
loop_
_entity_poly.entity_id
_entity_poly.type
_entity_poly.pdbx_seq_one_letter_code
_entity_poly.pdbx_strand_id
1 'polypeptide(L)'
;MDASTPRPKQRHQRTLPDNDPAATPKAVKVSDRRRADSSGDICLQGPAQDTTTSSQIPYLRSAEELSWVKAITFGRPDISAIKTLKDVLCVMPPDLPGRYQRGKLEGTKDLTQTEITLTVTDQLQKVVYLPRLVSQLLDRALETLQLALPLVDANGYSEPVARIHPYFTAGNLPQVICSEKDIEAWSQATLFRPALAALRAIETKSLSHDFGKKFPYLSSAPSGNVIPDGMLVCKPSEEGLPPPMSITIENKTPTAYKDTLGELQSIPKDPNVRIPEGTAIRFVWPGPLTSNPEARTRIIVQVWTQMVVENCDLGILSTSTSTIFFARGRGTNNDTLYMSPTYRSDDCPIFAVFCWFAVAAGVFSFDSLDLPDPKTDWWTKEALEDQYTSGITTSTLYRNYDKKTVRPLGTGPRTRSQAGLA
;
A
#
# COMPACT_ATOMS: atom_id res chain seq x y z
N MET A 1 -14.35 -57.07 -32.73
CA MET A 1 -14.18 -55.87 -33.56
C MET A 1 -15.54 -55.21 -33.64
N ASP A 2 -15.74 -54.10 -32.95
CA ASP A 2 -16.85 -53.21 -33.26
C ASP A 2 -16.50 -51.79 -32.83
N ALA A 3 -16.48 -50.91 -33.82
CA ALA A 3 -16.04 -49.53 -33.71
C ALA A 3 -17.20 -48.67 -33.21
N SER A 4 -17.06 -48.11 -32.01
CA SER A 4 -18.02 -47.13 -31.48
C SER A 4 -17.70 -45.74 -32.02
N THR A 5 -18.68 -45.16 -32.70
CA THR A 5 -18.66 -43.85 -33.36
C THR A 5 -18.77 -42.72 -32.33
N PRO A 6 -18.12 -41.56 -32.51
CA PRO A 6 -18.25 -40.43 -31.58
C PRO A 6 -19.51 -39.60 -31.87
N ARG A 7 -20.23 -39.22 -30.80
CA ARG A 7 -21.41 -38.33 -30.85
C ARG A 7 -21.02 -36.88 -31.20
N PRO A 8 -21.85 -36.15 -31.95
CA PRO A 8 -21.61 -34.74 -32.27
C PRO A 8 -21.93 -33.82 -31.08
N LYS A 9 -21.08 -32.80 -30.89
CA LYS A 9 -21.30 -31.72 -29.93
C LYS A 9 -22.35 -30.75 -30.46
N GLN A 10 -23.51 -30.66 -29.80
CA GLN A 10 -24.48 -29.60 -30.04
C GLN A 10 -23.92 -28.26 -29.54
N ARG A 11 -23.79 -27.32 -30.47
CA ARG A 11 -23.38 -25.93 -30.21
C ARG A 11 -24.66 -25.11 -30.00
N HIS A 12 -24.98 -24.75 -28.75
CA HIS A 12 -26.03 -23.78 -28.47
C HIS A 12 -25.59 -22.41 -29.02
N GLN A 13 -26.23 -21.97 -30.11
CA GLN A 13 -26.19 -20.59 -30.56
C GLN A 13 -27.09 -19.77 -29.64
N ARG A 14 -26.47 -18.88 -28.86
CA ARG A 14 -27.14 -17.86 -28.07
C ARG A 14 -27.35 -16.66 -29.00
N THR A 15 -28.59 -16.41 -29.39
CA THR A 15 -28.99 -15.18 -30.09
C THR A 15 -28.81 -14.00 -29.14
N LEU A 16 -28.00 -13.01 -29.54
CA LEU A 16 -27.89 -11.71 -28.88
C LEU A 16 -29.02 -10.80 -29.41
N PRO A 17 -29.63 -9.95 -28.57
CA PRO A 17 -30.57 -8.95 -29.04
C PRO A 17 -29.85 -7.82 -29.78
N ASP A 18 -30.53 -7.28 -30.80
CA ASP A 18 -30.08 -6.17 -31.65
C ASP A 18 -29.65 -4.95 -30.82
N ASN A 19 -28.46 -4.44 -31.11
CA ASN A 19 -27.94 -3.19 -30.57
C ASN A 19 -28.47 -2.02 -31.40
N ASP A 20 -29.18 -1.13 -30.72
CA ASP A 20 -29.65 0.16 -31.23
C ASP A 20 -28.48 1.19 -31.24
N PRO A 21 -28.03 1.69 -32.41
CA PRO A 21 -26.84 2.53 -32.50
C PRO A 21 -27.20 4.03 -32.44
N ALA A 22 -27.68 4.53 -31.30
CA ALA A 22 -27.87 5.97 -31.11
C ALA A 22 -27.98 6.41 -29.63
N ALA A 23 -26.93 6.20 -28.82
CA ALA A 23 -26.80 6.89 -27.54
C ALA A 23 -25.36 7.33 -27.30
N THR A 24 -25.08 8.59 -27.61
CA THR A 24 -23.82 9.26 -27.25
C THR A 24 -23.73 9.34 -25.73
N PRO A 25 -22.67 8.84 -25.07
CA PRO A 25 -22.55 8.94 -23.62
C PRO A 25 -22.32 10.39 -23.20
N LYS A 26 -23.19 10.90 -22.32
CA LYS A 26 -23.02 12.21 -21.68
C LYS A 26 -21.81 12.17 -20.75
N ALA A 27 -20.94 13.17 -20.86
CA ALA A 27 -19.80 13.36 -19.99
C ALA A 27 -20.24 13.45 -18.52
N VAL A 28 -19.72 12.55 -17.69
CA VAL A 28 -19.87 12.61 -16.24
C VAL A 28 -19.00 13.77 -15.74
N LYS A 29 -19.63 14.81 -15.18
CA LYS A 29 -18.93 15.90 -14.50
C LYS A 29 -18.31 15.33 -13.22
N VAL A 30 -16.98 15.24 -13.19
CA VAL A 30 -16.22 15.08 -11.95
C VAL A 30 -16.46 16.35 -11.14
N SER A 31 -17.21 16.23 -10.05
CA SER A 31 -17.50 17.34 -9.15
C SER A 31 -16.27 17.66 -8.32
N ASP A 32 -15.79 18.90 -8.36
CA ASP A 32 -14.80 19.46 -7.44
C ASP A 32 -15.27 19.31 -5.99
N ARG A 33 -14.88 18.21 -5.34
CA ARG A 33 -15.08 18.02 -3.90
C ARG A 33 -14.02 18.84 -3.17
N ARG A 34 -14.38 20.08 -2.81
CA ARG A 34 -13.61 20.86 -1.84
C ARG A 34 -13.60 20.11 -0.50
N ARG A 35 -12.40 19.86 0.03
CA ARG A 35 -12.18 19.38 1.41
C ARG A 35 -12.94 20.28 2.38
N ALA A 36 -13.90 19.70 3.10
CA ALA A 36 -14.39 20.27 4.33
C ALA A 36 -13.45 19.79 5.45
N ASP A 37 -12.58 20.68 5.92
CA ASP A 37 -11.83 20.47 7.16
C ASP A 37 -12.85 20.43 8.31
N SER A 38 -13.22 19.22 8.73
CA SER A 38 -14.02 18.97 9.92
C SER A 38 -13.11 18.44 11.02
N SER A 39 -12.44 19.36 11.69
CA SER A 39 -11.82 19.15 12.99
C SER A 39 -12.92 19.02 14.06
N GLY A 40 -13.46 17.80 14.19
CA GLY A 40 -14.25 17.39 15.36
C GLY A 40 -13.31 16.92 16.46
N ASP A 41 -13.06 17.78 17.44
CA ASP A 41 -12.23 17.51 18.61
C ASP A 41 -12.79 16.33 19.45
N ILE A 42 -12.11 15.19 19.39
CA ILE A 42 -12.12 14.20 20.48
C ILE A 42 -10.81 14.42 21.24
N CYS A 43 -10.91 15.19 22.31
CA CYS A 43 -9.80 15.51 23.21
C CYS A 43 -9.46 14.27 24.06
N LEU A 44 -8.50 13.46 23.60
CA LEU A 44 -7.70 12.60 24.48
C LEU A 44 -6.44 13.38 24.85
N GLN A 45 -6.43 13.94 26.07
CA GLN A 45 -5.26 14.64 26.62
C GLN A 45 -4.11 13.64 26.83
N GLY A 46 -3.17 13.59 25.88
CA GLY A 46 -1.85 13.04 26.08
C GLY A 46 -0.88 14.10 26.63
N PRO A 47 0.17 13.71 27.36
CA PRO A 47 1.11 14.67 27.96
C PRO A 47 1.91 15.40 26.89
N ALA A 48 2.04 16.72 27.07
CA ALA A 48 2.83 17.59 26.22
C ALA A 48 4.30 17.16 26.20
N GLN A 49 4.87 17.00 25.01
CA GLN A 49 6.32 16.88 24.82
C GLN A 49 6.86 18.12 24.12
N ASP A 50 7.90 18.67 24.73
CA ASP A 50 8.51 19.96 24.43
C ASP A 50 9.80 19.80 23.60
N THR A 51 9.98 20.73 22.67
CA THR A 51 11.22 21.21 22.04
C THR A 51 12.17 20.29 21.25
N THR A 52 12.04 20.40 19.91
CA THR A 52 13.10 20.76 18.94
C THR A 52 14.57 20.72 19.39
N THR A 53 15.19 19.56 19.25
CA THR A 53 16.59 19.43 18.86
C THR A 53 16.67 19.01 17.40
N SER A 54 17.33 19.82 16.57
CA SER A 54 17.71 19.48 15.19
C SER A 54 18.71 18.32 15.23
N SER A 55 18.18 17.10 15.33
CA SER A 55 18.95 15.87 15.31
C SER A 55 19.28 15.53 13.87
N GLN A 56 20.55 15.71 13.49
CA GLN A 56 21.12 14.99 12.35
C GLN A 56 21.16 13.50 12.71
N ILE A 57 20.04 12.81 12.56
CA ILE A 57 19.97 11.36 12.76
C ILE A 57 20.72 10.72 11.59
N PRO A 58 21.72 9.86 11.83
CA PRO A 58 22.29 9.02 10.78
C PRO A 58 21.15 8.15 10.24
N TYR A 59 20.67 8.48 9.03
CA TYR A 59 19.51 7.87 8.37
C TYR A 59 19.64 6.36 8.09
N LEU A 60 20.82 5.79 8.38
CA LEU A 60 21.06 4.37 8.38
C LEU A 60 21.65 4.00 9.75
N ARG A 61 20.78 3.93 10.77
CA ARG A 61 21.05 3.04 11.90
C ARG A 61 21.29 1.63 11.33
N SER A 62 22.21 0.86 11.92
CA SER A 62 22.50 -0.48 11.41
C SER A 62 21.21 -1.28 11.28
N ALA A 63 21.11 -2.18 10.30
CA ALA A 63 19.90 -3.00 10.10
C ALA A 63 19.49 -3.78 11.37
N GLU A 64 20.41 -3.96 12.32
CA GLU A 64 20.18 -4.55 13.64
C GLU A 64 19.39 -3.64 14.60
N GLU A 65 19.49 -2.31 14.50
CA GLU A 65 18.74 -1.36 15.34
C GLU A 65 17.31 -1.10 14.85
N LEU A 66 17.01 -1.44 13.60
CA LEU A 66 15.64 -1.49 13.06
C LEU A 66 15.08 -2.91 13.21
N SER A 67 15.31 -3.56 14.36
CA SER A 67 14.70 -4.85 14.63
C SER A 67 13.18 -4.65 14.61
N TRP A 68 12.57 -5.05 13.51
CA TRP A 68 11.13 -5.20 13.42
C TRP A 68 10.67 -6.28 14.43
N VAL A 69 9.40 -6.67 14.39
CA VAL A 69 8.94 -7.71 15.31
C VAL A 69 9.49 -9.07 14.87
N LYS A 70 10.02 -9.83 15.83
CA LYS A 70 10.43 -11.23 15.60
C LYS A 70 9.21 -12.06 15.21
N ALA A 71 9.27 -12.67 14.03
CA ALA A 71 8.20 -13.55 13.56
C ALA A 71 8.10 -14.84 14.38
N ILE A 72 6.86 -15.22 14.65
CA ILE A 72 6.47 -16.52 15.18
C ILE A 72 6.23 -17.44 13.99
N THR A 73 6.88 -18.60 13.96
CA THR A 73 6.74 -19.55 12.86
C THR A 73 5.29 -19.98 12.69
N PHE A 74 4.87 -20.10 11.43
CA PHE A 74 3.54 -20.62 11.09
C PHE A 74 3.35 -22.05 11.63
N GLY A 75 2.25 -22.29 12.32
CA GLY A 75 1.90 -23.61 12.83
C GLY A 75 0.57 -23.58 13.58
N ARG A 76 0.12 -24.75 14.05
CA ARG A 76 -1.03 -24.83 14.95
C ARG A 76 -0.63 -24.15 16.26
N PRO A 77 -1.32 -23.07 16.69
CA PRO A 77 -0.93 -22.39 17.91
C PRO A 77 -1.30 -23.22 19.15
N ASP A 78 -0.45 -23.15 20.17
CA ASP A 78 -0.88 -23.44 21.54
C ASP A 78 -1.71 -22.26 22.05
N ILE A 79 -3.03 -22.45 22.07
CA ILE A 79 -4.00 -21.44 22.50
C ILE A 79 -3.70 -20.94 23.92
N SER A 80 -3.16 -21.79 24.80
CA SER A 80 -2.84 -21.39 26.17
C SER A 80 -1.66 -20.42 26.25
N ALA A 81 -0.78 -20.43 25.25
CA ALA A 81 0.38 -19.54 25.16
C ALA A 81 0.04 -18.17 24.56
N ILE A 82 -1.10 -18.02 23.89
CA ILE A 82 -1.55 -16.75 23.31
C ILE A 82 -2.13 -15.86 24.41
N LYS A 83 -1.49 -14.72 24.69
CA LYS A 83 -1.90 -13.78 25.75
C LYS A 83 -2.38 -12.44 25.21
N THR A 84 -1.90 -12.03 24.06
CA THR A 84 -2.12 -10.69 23.48
C THR A 84 -2.43 -10.75 21.99
N LEU A 85 -3.01 -9.68 21.44
CA LEU A 85 -3.23 -9.58 19.99
C LEU A 85 -1.91 -9.57 19.22
N LYS A 86 -0.82 -9.09 19.82
CA LYS A 86 0.52 -9.18 19.26
C LYS A 86 0.90 -10.63 18.96
N ASP A 87 0.64 -11.56 19.87
CA ASP A 87 1.04 -12.97 19.73
C ASP A 87 0.41 -13.65 18.50
N VAL A 88 -0.77 -13.19 18.07
CA VAL A 88 -1.46 -13.71 16.87
C VAL A 88 -1.15 -12.93 15.59
N LEU A 89 -0.80 -11.64 15.69
CA LEU A 89 -0.45 -10.80 14.53
C LEU A 89 1.02 -10.93 14.09
N CYS A 90 1.90 -11.39 14.98
CA CYS A 90 3.33 -11.59 14.66
C CYS A 90 3.62 -12.99 14.10
N VAL A 91 2.59 -13.73 13.70
CA VAL A 91 2.73 -15.07 13.11
C VAL A 91 3.01 -14.93 11.62
N MET A 92 3.97 -15.71 11.12
CA MET A 92 4.23 -15.83 9.69
C MET A 92 2.96 -16.33 8.99
N PRO A 93 2.54 -15.72 7.87
CA PRO A 93 1.49 -16.32 7.05
C PRO A 93 1.97 -17.68 6.49
N PRO A 94 1.06 -18.61 6.20
CA PRO A 94 1.37 -19.85 5.49
C PRO A 94 2.02 -19.56 4.13
N ASP A 95 2.83 -20.49 3.66
CA ASP A 95 3.36 -20.45 2.30
C ASP A 95 2.23 -20.50 1.27
N LEU A 96 2.33 -19.65 0.26
CA LEU A 96 1.38 -19.64 -0.84
C LEU A 96 1.53 -20.94 -1.66
N PRO A 97 0.44 -21.66 -1.98
CA PRO A 97 0.53 -22.87 -2.77
C PRO A 97 1.04 -22.62 -4.18
N GLY A 98 1.51 -23.71 -4.81
CA GLY A 98 1.92 -23.69 -6.21
C GLY A 98 0.80 -23.29 -7.16
N ARG A 99 1.18 -22.75 -8.32
CA ARG A 99 0.25 -22.47 -9.42
C ARG A 99 -0.11 -23.73 -10.17
N TYR A 100 -1.29 -23.77 -10.77
CA TYR A 100 -1.76 -24.92 -11.56
C TYR A 100 -0.88 -25.24 -12.79
N GLN A 101 -0.23 -24.23 -13.37
CA GLN A 101 0.66 -24.39 -14.52
C GLN A 101 1.75 -23.30 -14.53
N ARG A 102 2.97 -23.70 -14.91
CA ARG A 102 4.11 -22.76 -15.13
C ARG A 102 3.79 -21.81 -16.28
N GLY A 103 4.18 -20.54 -16.17
CA GLY A 103 3.95 -19.53 -17.21
C GLY A 103 2.57 -18.86 -17.16
N LYS A 104 1.70 -19.26 -16.22
CA LYS A 104 0.38 -18.66 -16.03
C LYS A 104 0.41 -17.57 -14.97
N LEU A 105 -0.53 -16.64 -15.09
CA LEU A 105 -0.68 -15.48 -14.21
C LEU A 105 0.55 -14.56 -14.24
N GLU A 106 1.19 -14.41 -15.41
CA GLU A 106 2.32 -13.46 -15.60
C GLU A 106 1.89 -12.11 -16.15
N GLY A 107 0.66 -12.03 -16.69
CA GLY A 107 0.13 -10.81 -17.25
C GLY A 107 -0.13 -9.78 -16.16
N THR A 108 0.20 -8.53 -16.45
CA THR A 108 -0.34 -7.37 -15.72
C THR A 108 -1.33 -6.71 -16.67
N LYS A 109 -2.52 -6.38 -16.18
CA LYS A 109 -3.50 -5.59 -16.93
C LYS A 109 -2.84 -4.33 -17.50
N ASP A 110 -3.10 -4.04 -18.76
CA ASP A 110 -2.67 -2.78 -19.38
C ASP A 110 -3.36 -1.56 -18.75
N LEU A 111 -2.78 -0.39 -18.99
CA LEU A 111 -3.37 0.85 -18.51
C LEU A 111 -4.69 1.12 -19.21
N THR A 112 -5.69 1.50 -18.43
CA THR A 112 -6.98 1.98 -18.90
C THR A 112 -6.86 3.41 -19.42
N GLN A 113 -7.84 3.84 -20.22
CA GLN A 113 -7.90 5.24 -20.65
C GLN A 113 -7.98 6.19 -19.45
N THR A 114 -8.73 5.83 -18.41
CA THR A 114 -8.87 6.64 -17.19
C THR A 114 -7.53 6.87 -16.48
N GLU A 115 -6.69 5.83 -16.40
CA GLU A 115 -5.34 5.93 -15.84
C GLU A 115 -4.44 6.83 -16.71
N ILE A 116 -4.52 6.72 -18.04
CA ILE A 116 -3.72 7.55 -18.95
C ILE A 116 -4.18 9.01 -18.93
N THR A 117 -5.48 9.27 -18.82
CA THR A 117 -6.07 10.63 -18.90
C THR A 117 -6.23 11.31 -17.55
N LEU A 118 -5.53 10.85 -16.51
CA LEU A 118 -5.52 11.52 -15.22
C LEU A 118 -5.03 12.98 -15.39
N THR A 119 -5.65 13.93 -14.68
CA THR A 119 -5.30 15.34 -14.84
C THR A 119 -3.85 15.60 -14.42
N VAL A 120 -3.16 16.55 -15.05
CA VAL A 120 -1.72 16.81 -14.78
C VAL A 120 -1.46 17.11 -13.30
N THR A 121 -2.41 17.76 -12.60
CA THR A 121 -2.32 18.06 -11.16
C THR A 121 -2.48 16.84 -10.27
N ASP A 122 -3.10 15.78 -10.80
CA ASP A 122 -3.33 14.52 -10.10
C ASP A 122 -2.29 13.45 -10.47
N GLN A 123 -1.42 13.72 -11.44
CA GLN A 123 -0.39 12.76 -11.88
C GLN A 123 0.75 12.66 -10.87
N LEU A 124 1.22 11.43 -10.66
CA LEU A 124 2.41 11.15 -9.86
C LEU A 124 3.66 11.73 -10.56
N GLN A 125 4.50 12.43 -9.80
CA GLN A 125 5.79 12.94 -10.29
C GLN A 125 6.98 12.36 -9.51
N LYS A 126 6.77 12.00 -8.24
CA LYS A 126 7.85 11.65 -7.31
C LYS A 126 7.55 10.35 -6.58
N VAL A 127 8.50 9.42 -6.56
CA VAL A 127 8.47 8.24 -5.69
C VAL A 127 9.57 8.38 -4.65
N VAL A 128 9.23 8.25 -3.37
CA VAL A 128 10.18 8.28 -2.26
C VAL A 128 10.15 6.94 -1.56
N TYR A 129 11.27 6.20 -1.58
CA TYR A 129 11.40 5.01 -0.74
C TYR A 129 11.79 5.42 0.68
N LEU A 130 10.91 5.09 1.63
CA LEU A 130 11.00 5.46 3.04
C LEU A 130 11.08 4.18 3.89
N PRO A 131 12.27 3.70 4.26
CA PRO A 131 12.46 2.45 4.98
C PRO A 131 11.71 2.37 6.30
N ARG A 132 11.49 3.53 6.95
CA ARG A 132 10.81 3.64 8.23
C ARG A 132 9.30 3.90 8.13
N LEU A 133 8.72 3.88 6.92
CA LEU A 133 7.33 4.30 6.70
C LEU A 133 6.34 3.62 7.64
N VAL A 134 6.42 2.29 7.79
CA VAL A 134 5.58 1.55 8.73
C VAL A 134 6.27 1.36 10.08
N SER A 135 7.60 1.19 10.10
CA SER A 135 8.31 0.87 11.35
C SER A 135 8.33 1.99 12.38
N GLN A 136 8.10 3.24 11.98
CA GLN A 136 7.86 4.35 12.90
C GLN A 136 6.60 4.17 13.77
N LEU A 137 5.68 3.28 13.39
CA LEU A 137 4.46 2.97 14.15
C LEU A 137 4.66 1.86 15.19
N LEU A 138 5.83 1.23 15.21
CA LEU A 138 6.11 0.00 15.98
C LEU A 138 5.76 0.14 17.46
N ASP A 139 6.30 1.16 18.14
CA ASP A 139 6.17 1.31 19.59
C ASP A 139 4.70 1.50 19.98
N ARG A 140 3.98 2.36 19.25
CA ARG A 140 2.55 2.62 19.48
C ARG A 140 1.69 1.40 19.20
N ALA A 141 2.02 0.64 18.14
CA ALA A 141 1.33 -0.60 17.83
C ALA A 141 1.55 -1.65 18.91
N LEU A 142 2.78 -1.81 19.40
CA LEU A 142 3.08 -2.74 20.49
C LEU A 142 2.36 -2.37 21.79
N GLU A 143 2.35 -1.08 22.15
CA GLU A 143 1.59 -0.59 23.31
C GLU A 143 0.09 -0.86 23.17
N THR A 144 -0.47 -0.54 22.00
CA THR A 144 -1.90 -0.75 21.70
C THR A 144 -2.29 -2.23 21.75
N LEU A 145 -1.43 -3.12 21.24
CA LEU A 145 -1.68 -4.56 21.17
C LEU A 145 -1.40 -5.30 22.49
N GLN A 146 -0.75 -4.65 23.44
CA GLN A 146 -0.55 -5.16 24.81
C GLN A 146 -1.79 -5.01 25.68
N LEU A 147 -2.82 -4.30 25.24
CA LEU A 147 -4.09 -4.20 25.96
C LEU A 147 -4.65 -5.61 26.21
N ALA A 148 -4.81 -5.95 27.50
CA ALA A 148 -5.23 -7.26 27.96
C ALA A 148 -6.69 -7.53 27.58
N LEU A 149 -6.90 -8.02 26.37
CA LEU A 149 -8.16 -8.63 25.96
C LEU A 149 -8.04 -10.14 26.20
N PRO A 150 -8.93 -10.76 26.99
CA PRO A 150 -8.89 -12.20 27.19
C PRO A 150 -9.20 -12.92 25.87
N LEU A 151 -8.16 -13.35 25.16
CA LEU A 151 -8.26 -14.04 23.86
C LEU A 151 -8.85 -15.45 23.95
N VAL A 152 -8.88 -15.98 25.17
CA VAL A 152 -9.42 -17.28 25.52
C VAL A 152 -10.43 -17.03 26.62
N ASP A 153 -11.66 -17.51 26.42
CA ASP A 153 -12.67 -17.41 27.46
C ASP A 153 -12.41 -18.41 28.61
N ALA A 154 -13.20 -18.33 29.68
CA ALA A 154 -13.06 -19.19 30.84
C ALA A 154 -13.25 -20.70 30.53
N ASN A 155 -13.84 -21.03 29.39
CA ASN A 155 -14.09 -22.40 28.94
C ASN A 155 -13.03 -22.90 27.95
N GLY A 156 -12.01 -22.09 27.64
CA GLY A 156 -10.99 -22.44 26.67
C GLY A 156 -11.42 -22.24 25.21
N TYR A 157 -12.59 -21.63 24.95
CA TYR A 157 -12.98 -21.29 23.58
C TYR A 157 -12.13 -20.13 23.08
N SER A 158 -11.59 -20.33 21.88
CA SER A 158 -10.68 -19.41 21.22
C SER A 158 -11.26 -18.88 19.91
N GLU A 159 -12.58 -18.65 19.85
CA GLU A 159 -13.23 -18.08 18.66
C GLU A 159 -12.50 -16.82 18.16
N PRO A 160 -12.07 -15.87 19.03
CA PRO A 160 -11.28 -14.72 18.58
C PRO A 160 -9.96 -15.12 17.91
N VAL A 161 -9.24 -16.11 18.47
CA VAL A 161 -7.99 -16.61 17.88
C VAL A 161 -8.26 -17.25 16.53
N ALA A 162 -9.32 -18.04 16.38
CA ALA A 162 -9.67 -18.69 15.12
C ALA A 162 -9.98 -17.69 13.98
N ARG A 163 -10.42 -16.47 14.33
CA ARG A 163 -10.71 -15.39 13.37
C ARG A 163 -9.48 -14.57 12.97
N ILE A 164 -8.41 -14.61 13.77
CA ILE A 164 -7.20 -13.79 13.55
C ILE A 164 -6.04 -14.66 13.08
N HIS A 165 -5.79 -15.79 13.72
CA HIS A 165 -4.57 -16.54 13.51
C HIS A 165 -4.57 -17.23 12.13
N PRO A 166 -3.52 -17.04 11.31
CA PRO A 166 -3.50 -17.45 9.90
C PRO A 166 -3.64 -18.96 9.70
N TYR A 167 -3.23 -19.79 10.67
CA TYR A 167 -3.45 -21.24 10.66
C TYR A 167 -4.93 -21.61 10.49
N PHE A 168 -5.83 -20.91 11.18
CA PHE A 168 -7.26 -21.21 11.12
C PHE A 168 -7.92 -20.54 9.91
N THR A 169 -7.57 -19.28 9.64
CA THR A 169 -8.21 -18.52 8.55
C THR A 169 -7.82 -19.06 7.16
N ALA A 170 -6.66 -19.70 7.02
CA ALA A 170 -6.22 -20.32 5.78
C ALA A 170 -6.82 -21.71 5.50
N GLY A 171 -7.46 -22.35 6.48
CA GLY A 171 -7.80 -23.78 6.43
C GLY A 171 -8.71 -24.22 5.28
N ASN A 172 -9.48 -23.29 4.71
CA ASN A 172 -10.41 -23.55 3.60
C ASN A 172 -10.00 -22.88 2.27
N LEU A 173 -8.74 -22.45 2.17
CA LEU A 173 -8.25 -21.81 0.95
C LEU A 173 -7.83 -22.83 -0.13
N PRO A 174 -7.86 -22.44 -1.42
CA PRO A 174 -7.42 -23.29 -2.52
C PRO A 174 -5.97 -23.75 -2.33
N GLN A 175 -5.73 -25.06 -2.46
CA GLN A 175 -4.39 -25.67 -2.35
C GLN A 175 -3.57 -25.56 -3.65
N VAL A 176 -4.14 -24.98 -4.69
CA VAL A 176 -3.51 -24.67 -5.97
C VAL A 176 -4.02 -23.32 -6.44
N ILE A 177 -3.13 -22.42 -6.82
CA ILE A 177 -3.50 -21.11 -7.36
C ILE A 177 -3.87 -21.25 -8.84
N CYS A 178 -5.13 -21.00 -9.17
CA CYS A 178 -5.67 -21.07 -10.52
C CYS A 178 -5.91 -19.68 -11.13
N SER A 179 -6.08 -18.66 -10.30
CA SER A 179 -6.46 -17.30 -10.72
C SER A 179 -5.90 -16.21 -9.79
N GLU A 180 -5.98 -14.95 -10.23
CA GLU A 180 -5.74 -13.78 -9.37
C GLU A 180 -6.71 -13.73 -8.20
N LYS A 181 -7.95 -14.20 -8.39
CA LYS A 181 -8.96 -14.25 -7.32
C LYS A 181 -8.56 -15.17 -6.17
N ASP A 182 -7.79 -16.22 -6.45
CA ASP A 182 -7.24 -17.08 -5.40
C ASP A 182 -6.20 -16.31 -4.56
N ILE A 183 -5.34 -15.49 -5.18
CA ILE A 183 -4.37 -14.64 -4.46
C ILE A 183 -5.08 -13.61 -3.59
N GLU A 184 -6.16 -13.02 -4.09
CA GLU A 184 -7.00 -12.12 -3.32
C GLU A 184 -7.61 -12.85 -2.11
N ALA A 185 -8.18 -14.05 -2.31
CA ALA A 185 -8.75 -14.85 -1.22
C ALA A 185 -7.70 -15.21 -0.15
N TRP A 186 -6.49 -15.58 -0.59
CA TRP A 186 -5.35 -15.82 0.29
C TRP A 186 -4.98 -14.57 1.09
N SER A 187 -4.73 -13.44 0.43
CA SER A 187 -4.34 -12.19 1.09
C SER A 187 -5.43 -11.70 2.06
N GLN A 188 -6.70 -11.81 1.69
CA GLN A 188 -7.83 -11.48 2.55
C GLN A 188 -7.86 -12.36 3.81
N ALA A 189 -7.71 -13.67 3.67
CA ALA A 189 -7.81 -14.60 4.78
C ALA A 189 -6.59 -14.57 5.70
N THR A 190 -5.38 -14.40 5.17
CA THR A 190 -4.13 -14.54 5.95
C THR A 190 -3.50 -13.21 6.36
N LEU A 191 -3.86 -12.09 5.72
CA LEU A 191 -3.30 -10.77 6.03
C LEU A 191 -4.38 -9.79 6.47
N PHE A 192 -5.33 -9.47 5.59
CA PHE A 192 -6.20 -8.31 5.77
C PHE A 192 -7.30 -8.53 6.82
N ARG A 193 -8.02 -9.65 6.77
CA ARG A 193 -9.08 -9.94 7.76
C ARG A 193 -8.53 -10.17 9.17
N PRO A 194 -7.40 -10.88 9.37
CA PRO A 194 -6.72 -10.93 10.66
C PRO A 194 -6.42 -9.54 11.24
N ALA A 195 -5.77 -8.67 10.46
CA ALA A 195 -5.44 -7.31 10.88
C ALA A 195 -6.69 -6.48 11.19
N LEU A 196 -7.74 -6.58 10.34
CA LEU A 196 -9.03 -5.93 10.59
C LEU A 196 -9.70 -6.42 11.88
N ALA A 197 -9.67 -7.73 12.14
CA ALA A 197 -10.26 -8.30 13.35
C ALA A 197 -9.57 -7.78 14.61
N ALA A 198 -8.23 -7.65 14.58
CA ALA A 198 -7.49 -7.02 15.67
C ALA A 198 -7.82 -5.52 15.81
N LEU A 199 -7.88 -4.77 14.70
CA LEU A 199 -8.28 -3.37 14.72
C LEU A 199 -9.67 -3.18 15.36
N ARG A 200 -10.67 -3.97 14.93
CA ARG A 200 -12.02 -3.95 15.52
C ARG A 200 -12.00 -4.30 17.00
N ALA A 201 -11.12 -5.22 17.41
CA ALA A 201 -10.99 -5.56 18.82
C ALA A 201 -10.48 -4.39 19.67
N ILE A 202 -9.52 -3.62 19.14
CA ILE A 202 -9.00 -2.41 19.79
C ILE A 202 -10.08 -1.32 19.88
N GLU A 203 -10.74 -1.00 18.77
CA GLU A 203 -11.75 0.08 18.75
C GLU A 203 -12.99 -0.25 19.58
N THR A 204 -13.42 -1.51 19.58
CA THR A 204 -14.59 -1.92 20.36
C THR A 204 -14.26 -2.31 21.79
N LYS A 205 -12.97 -2.43 22.13
CA LYS A 205 -12.48 -3.01 23.39
C LYS A 205 -13.11 -4.37 23.68
N SER A 206 -13.41 -5.13 22.63
CA SER A 206 -14.08 -6.42 22.71
C SER A 206 -13.63 -7.33 21.58
N LEU A 207 -13.44 -8.61 21.90
CA LEU A 207 -13.09 -9.64 20.92
C LEU A 207 -14.33 -10.27 20.27
N SER A 208 -15.51 -10.02 20.83
CA SER A 208 -16.78 -10.52 20.31
C SER A 208 -17.09 -9.91 18.95
N HIS A 209 -17.67 -10.70 18.05
CA HIS A 209 -18.20 -10.14 16.80
C HIS A 209 -19.47 -9.34 17.08
N ASP A 210 -19.44 -8.04 16.78
CA ASP A 210 -20.62 -7.19 16.84
C ASP A 210 -21.12 -6.93 15.41
N PHE A 211 -22.25 -7.56 15.04
CA PHE A 211 -22.90 -7.36 13.75
C PHE A 211 -23.59 -5.99 13.63
N GLY A 212 -23.89 -5.33 14.76
CA GLY A 212 -24.44 -3.97 14.78
C GLY A 212 -23.40 -2.91 14.43
N LYS A 213 -22.13 -3.16 14.79
CA LYS A 213 -21.01 -2.30 14.39
C LYS A 213 -20.61 -2.55 12.95
N LYS A 214 -20.96 -1.58 12.10
CA LYS A 214 -20.71 -1.64 10.67
C LYS A 214 -19.27 -1.32 10.28
N PHE A 215 -18.50 -0.59 11.09
CA PHE A 215 -17.15 -0.12 10.76
C PHE A 215 -16.12 -0.55 11.82
N PRO A 216 -14.84 -0.66 11.44
CA PRO A 216 -14.31 -0.70 10.07
C PRO A 216 -14.64 -2.03 9.38
N TYR A 217 -14.67 -2.02 8.05
CA TYR A 217 -14.83 -3.24 7.25
C TYR A 217 -14.00 -3.20 5.97
N LEU A 218 -13.72 -4.38 5.43
CA LEU A 218 -13.14 -4.56 4.11
C LEU A 218 -14.25 -4.74 3.08
N SER A 219 -14.13 -4.05 1.96
CA SER A 219 -15.05 -4.15 0.84
C SER A 219 -14.30 -4.36 -0.46
N SER A 220 -14.95 -4.98 -1.44
CA SER A 220 -14.55 -4.83 -2.84
C SER A 220 -15.01 -3.47 -3.36
N ALA A 221 -14.32 -2.90 -4.35
CA ALA A 221 -14.75 -1.61 -4.90
C ALA A 221 -16.18 -1.65 -5.48
N PRO A 222 -17.06 -0.71 -5.11
CA PRO A 222 -18.33 -0.53 -5.79
C PRO A 222 -18.00 0.00 -7.19
N SER A 223 -18.40 -0.74 -8.22
CA SER A 223 -18.37 -0.38 -9.65
C SER A 223 -17.78 1.00 -10.00
N GLY A 224 -16.71 1.02 -10.78
CA GLY A 224 -16.09 2.27 -11.24
C GLY A 224 -15.19 2.05 -12.45
N ASN A 225 -14.62 3.13 -12.97
CA ASN A 225 -13.64 3.03 -14.06
C ASN A 225 -12.26 2.56 -13.56
N VAL A 226 -11.97 2.79 -12.28
CA VAL A 226 -10.78 2.35 -11.57
C VAL A 226 -11.28 1.57 -10.37
N ILE A 227 -10.92 0.30 -10.29
CA ILE A 227 -11.48 -0.65 -9.32
C ILE A 227 -10.28 -1.25 -8.57
N PRO A 228 -10.04 -0.87 -7.30
CA PRO A 228 -9.13 -1.61 -6.44
C PRO A 228 -9.70 -3.00 -6.10
N ASP A 229 -8.82 -3.98 -5.89
CA ASP A 229 -9.22 -5.34 -5.50
C ASP A 229 -9.87 -5.38 -4.12
N GLY A 230 -9.47 -4.48 -3.23
CA GLY A 230 -10.07 -4.31 -1.92
C GLY A 230 -9.94 -2.88 -1.40
N MET A 231 -10.74 -2.54 -0.40
CA MET A 231 -10.73 -1.25 0.24
C MET A 231 -11.04 -1.39 1.72
N LEU A 232 -10.42 -0.54 2.55
CA LEU A 232 -10.80 -0.37 3.95
C LEU A 232 -11.74 0.82 4.09
N VAL A 233 -12.89 0.60 4.72
CA VAL A 233 -13.87 1.64 5.05
C VAL A 233 -13.93 1.78 6.56
N CYS A 234 -13.55 2.94 7.09
CA CYS A 234 -13.53 3.20 8.53
C CYS A 234 -14.67 4.07 9.04
N LYS A 235 -15.36 4.81 8.15
CA LYS A 235 -16.40 5.76 8.53
C LYS A 235 -17.67 5.55 7.71
N PRO A 236 -18.85 5.84 8.29
CA PRO A 236 -20.10 5.85 7.54
C PRO A 236 -20.06 6.87 6.42
N SER A 237 -20.86 6.60 5.39
CA SER A 237 -21.17 7.59 4.39
C SER A 237 -22.08 8.66 4.97
N GLU A 238 -21.96 9.87 4.44
CA GLU A 238 -23.05 10.84 4.52
C GLU A 238 -24.26 10.31 3.74
N GLU A 239 -25.46 10.79 4.07
CA GLU A 239 -26.69 10.31 3.46
C GLU A 239 -26.66 10.50 1.93
N GLY A 240 -26.88 9.41 1.20
CA GLY A 240 -26.88 9.41 -0.28
C GLY A 240 -25.51 9.41 -0.94
N LEU A 241 -24.40 9.41 -0.18
CA LEU A 241 -23.05 9.31 -0.72
C LEU A 241 -22.45 7.92 -0.52
N PRO A 242 -21.47 7.49 -1.34
CA PRO A 242 -20.65 6.33 -1.01
C PRO A 242 -19.79 6.65 0.23
N PRO A 243 -19.46 5.63 1.06
CA PRO A 243 -18.63 5.87 2.24
C PRO A 243 -17.22 6.33 1.81
N PRO A 244 -16.55 7.15 2.63
CA PRO A 244 -15.18 7.56 2.35
C PRO A 244 -14.24 6.36 2.46
N MET A 245 -13.36 6.21 1.46
CA MET A 245 -12.35 5.16 1.45
C MET A 245 -11.14 5.59 2.26
N SER A 246 -10.67 4.71 3.14
CA SER A 246 -9.49 4.99 3.98
C SER A 246 -8.21 4.39 3.42
N ILE A 247 -8.28 3.20 2.79
CA ILE A 247 -7.16 2.51 2.12
C ILE A 247 -7.66 1.85 0.84
N THR A 248 -6.87 1.93 -0.23
CA THR A 248 -7.00 1.05 -1.40
C THR A 248 -6.04 -0.14 -1.30
N ILE A 249 -6.48 -1.31 -1.75
CA ILE A 249 -5.71 -2.55 -1.71
C ILE A 249 -5.68 -3.13 -3.13
N GLU A 250 -4.47 -3.34 -3.64
CA GLU A 250 -4.19 -4.00 -4.90
C GLU A 250 -3.51 -5.35 -4.63
N ASN A 251 -4.00 -6.41 -5.24
CA ASN A 251 -3.39 -7.73 -5.19
C ASN A 251 -2.79 -8.08 -6.56
N LYS A 252 -1.55 -8.55 -6.57
CA LYS A 252 -0.91 -9.10 -7.77
C LYS A 252 -0.48 -10.52 -7.53
N THR A 253 -0.45 -11.34 -8.57
CA THR A 253 0.21 -12.64 -8.43
C THR A 253 1.71 -12.43 -8.24
N PRO A 254 2.41 -13.31 -7.49
CA PRO A 254 3.86 -13.21 -7.36
C PRO A 254 4.60 -13.14 -8.70
N THR A 255 4.01 -13.72 -9.76
CA THR A 255 4.61 -13.77 -11.09
C THR A 255 4.25 -12.65 -12.03
N ALA A 256 3.16 -11.93 -11.79
CA ALA A 256 2.98 -10.61 -12.41
C ALA A 256 3.93 -9.60 -11.73
N TYR A 257 4.13 -9.73 -10.42
CA TYR A 257 4.96 -8.81 -9.64
C TYR A 257 6.46 -8.94 -9.91
N LYS A 258 7.04 -10.16 -9.97
CA LYS A 258 8.48 -10.44 -10.25
C LYS A 258 9.48 -9.51 -9.51
N ASP A 259 9.12 -9.06 -8.30
CA ASP A 259 9.87 -8.05 -7.54
C ASP A 259 10.21 -6.76 -8.31
N THR A 260 9.28 -6.33 -9.16
CA THR A 260 9.42 -5.18 -10.06
C THR A 260 9.72 -3.86 -9.37
N LEU A 261 9.44 -3.75 -8.07
CA LEU A 261 9.72 -2.55 -7.27
C LEU A 261 10.99 -2.65 -6.42
N GLY A 262 11.68 -3.81 -6.37
CA GLY A 262 12.90 -3.98 -5.59
C GLY A 262 14.06 -3.07 -6.01
N GLU A 263 14.12 -2.67 -7.29
CA GLU A 263 15.11 -1.70 -7.77
C GLU A 263 14.93 -0.30 -7.14
N LEU A 264 13.70 0.08 -6.77
CA LEU A 264 13.42 1.35 -6.13
C LEU A 264 13.93 1.39 -4.68
N GLN A 265 14.14 0.22 -4.09
CA GLN A 265 14.66 0.04 -2.74
C GLN A 265 16.19 -0.15 -2.73
N SER A 266 16.81 -0.27 -3.90
CA SER A 266 18.24 -0.55 -4.05
C SER A 266 19.10 0.67 -3.75
N ILE A 267 19.82 0.64 -2.64
CA ILE A 267 20.78 1.69 -2.23
C ILE A 267 22.18 1.47 -2.84
N PRO A 268 23.03 2.51 -2.92
CA PRO A 268 24.42 2.40 -3.33
C PRO A 268 25.20 1.37 -2.51
N LYS A 269 26.09 0.63 -3.17
CA LYS A 269 26.96 -0.36 -2.51
C LYS A 269 28.08 0.29 -1.69
N ASP A 270 28.42 1.54 -1.97
CA ASP A 270 29.45 2.27 -1.24
C ASP A 270 28.91 2.73 0.12
N PRO A 271 29.44 2.23 1.25
CA PRO A 271 28.96 2.58 2.58
C PRO A 271 29.19 4.06 2.95
N ASN A 272 30.03 4.78 2.20
CA ASN A 272 30.27 6.21 2.41
C ASN A 272 29.20 7.11 1.78
N VAL A 273 28.38 6.54 0.89
CA VAL A 273 27.26 7.25 0.27
C VAL A 273 26.07 7.23 1.22
N ARG A 274 25.76 8.40 1.77
CA ARG A 274 24.54 8.63 2.54
C ARG A 274 23.50 9.28 1.65
N ILE A 275 22.37 8.61 1.45
CA ILE A 275 21.21 9.17 0.76
C ILE A 275 20.42 9.99 1.80
N PRO A 276 20.17 11.29 1.56
CA PRO A 276 19.31 12.08 2.40
C PRO A 276 17.89 11.50 2.47
N GLU A 277 17.27 11.57 3.64
CA GLU A 277 15.85 11.26 3.78
C GLU A 277 15.01 12.16 2.86
N GLY A 278 13.99 11.59 2.21
CA GLY A 278 13.17 12.29 1.23
C GLY A 278 13.75 12.36 -0.19
N THR A 279 14.96 11.86 -0.47
CA THR A 279 15.48 11.79 -1.87
C THR A 279 14.44 11.16 -2.80
N ALA A 280 13.99 11.90 -3.81
CA ALA A 280 12.92 11.44 -4.70
C ALA A 280 13.49 10.78 -5.95
N ILE A 281 12.83 9.72 -6.40
CA ILE A 281 12.97 9.12 -7.73
C ILE A 281 11.94 9.81 -8.64
N ARG A 282 12.36 10.25 -9.82
CA ARG A 282 11.45 10.89 -10.78
C ARG A 282 10.56 9.82 -11.44
N PHE A 283 9.28 10.14 -11.52
CA PHE A 283 8.27 9.36 -12.22
C PHE A 283 7.67 10.20 -13.35
N VAL A 284 7.65 9.67 -14.56
CA VAL A 284 6.99 10.26 -15.73
C VAL A 284 5.67 9.57 -15.95
N TRP A 285 4.57 10.31 -15.84
CA TRP A 285 3.26 9.73 -16.11
C TRP A 285 3.16 9.25 -17.58
N PRO A 286 2.62 8.05 -17.85
CA PRO A 286 2.42 7.58 -19.22
C PRO A 286 1.38 8.44 -19.94
N GLY A 287 1.71 8.89 -21.14
CA GLY A 287 0.83 9.67 -22.00
C GLY A 287 0.10 8.80 -23.03
N PRO A 288 -0.81 9.38 -23.83
CA PRO A 288 -1.54 8.65 -24.88
C PRO A 288 -0.64 8.01 -25.96
N LEU A 289 0.57 8.55 -26.14
CA LEU A 289 1.56 8.04 -27.10
C LEU A 289 2.49 6.98 -26.49
N THR A 290 2.39 6.71 -25.19
CA THR A 290 3.20 5.69 -24.53
C THR A 290 2.71 4.31 -24.94
N SER A 291 3.47 3.63 -25.81
CA SER A 291 3.20 2.24 -26.16
C SER A 291 3.77 1.29 -25.11
N ASN A 292 2.91 0.44 -24.53
CA ASN A 292 3.27 -0.69 -23.67
C ASN A 292 4.26 -0.35 -22.52
N PRO A 293 3.82 0.44 -21.53
CA PRO A 293 4.65 0.75 -20.36
C PRO A 293 5.10 -0.52 -19.63
N GLU A 294 6.28 -0.45 -18.99
CA GLU A 294 6.82 -1.55 -18.20
C GLU A 294 5.86 -1.98 -17.08
N ALA A 295 5.92 -3.24 -16.67
CA ALA A 295 5.03 -3.78 -15.63
C ALA A 295 5.08 -2.97 -14.31
N ARG A 296 6.28 -2.52 -13.89
CA ARG A 296 6.44 -1.65 -12.72
C ARG A 296 5.68 -0.34 -12.86
N THR A 297 5.74 0.29 -14.03
CA THR A 297 5.04 1.54 -14.34
C THR A 297 3.54 1.32 -14.28
N ARG A 298 3.05 0.21 -14.84
CA ARG A 298 1.62 -0.16 -14.77
C ARG A 298 1.14 -0.34 -13.34
N ILE A 299 1.92 -1.04 -12.50
CA ILE A 299 1.58 -1.26 -11.09
C ILE A 299 1.53 0.06 -10.31
N ILE A 300 2.55 0.92 -10.47
CA ILE A 300 2.59 2.22 -9.77
C ILE A 300 1.42 3.11 -10.20
N VAL A 301 1.13 3.18 -11.50
CA VAL A 301 -0.01 3.94 -12.03
C VAL A 301 -1.34 3.41 -11.48
N GLN A 302 -1.52 2.09 -11.42
CA GLN A 302 -2.73 1.46 -10.87
C GLN A 302 -2.94 1.85 -9.41
N VAL A 303 -1.92 1.64 -8.56
CA VAL A 303 -1.99 2.00 -7.12
C VAL A 303 -2.26 3.50 -6.94
N TRP A 304 -1.50 4.36 -7.64
CA TRP A 304 -1.65 5.81 -7.54
C TRP A 304 -3.04 6.27 -7.98
N THR A 305 -3.51 5.80 -9.15
CA THR A 305 -4.81 6.21 -9.69
C THR A 305 -5.94 5.79 -8.76
N GLN A 306 -5.88 4.59 -8.19
CA GLN A 306 -6.85 4.15 -7.18
C GLN A 306 -6.87 5.10 -5.97
N MET A 307 -5.71 5.46 -5.42
CA MET A 307 -5.63 6.39 -4.28
C MET A 307 -6.20 7.78 -4.62
N VAL A 308 -5.91 8.29 -5.82
CA VAL A 308 -6.44 9.58 -6.29
C VAL A 308 -7.95 9.54 -6.49
N VAL A 309 -8.46 8.54 -7.22
CA VAL A 309 -9.88 8.42 -7.58
C VAL A 309 -10.74 8.17 -6.34
N GLU A 310 -10.27 7.31 -5.42
CA GLU A 310 -10.96 7.05 -4.15
C GLU A 310 -10.69 8.13 -3.09
N ASN A 311 -9.85 9.13 -3.43
CA ASN A 311 -9.45 10.23 -2.56
C ASN A 311 -8.95 9.75 -1.18
N CYS A 312 -8.11 8.72 -1.16
CA CYS A 312 -7.46 8.22 0.04
C CYS A 312 -5.95 8.49 -0.01
N ASP A 313 -5.34 8.59 1.17
CA ASP A 313 -3.91 8.90 1.28
C ASP A 313 -3.05 7.65 1.56
N LEU A 314 -3.68 6.47 1.68
CA LEU A 314 -3.02 5.23 2.05
C LEU A 314 -3.38 4.13 1.05
N GLY A 315 -2.38 3.32 0.68
CA GLY A 315 -2.53 2.19 -0.25
C GLY A 315 -1.71 0.99 0.19
N ILE A 316 -2.11 -0.21 -0.27
CA ILE A 316 -1.39 -1.47 -0.07
C ILE A 316 -1.28 -2.20 -1.41
N LEU A 317 -0.08 -2.68 -1.74
CA LEU A 317 0.13 -3.68 -2.80
C LEU A 317 0.56 -5.00 -2.15
N SER A 318 -0.13 -6.09 -2.45
CA SER A 318 0.19 -7.41 -1.91
C SER A 318 0.29 -8.47 -3.00
N THR A 319 1.17 -9.44 -2.80
CA THR A 319 1.21 -10.69 -3.58
C THR A 319 0.91 -11.92 -2.74
N SER A 320 0.34 -11.74 -1.54
CA SER A 320 0.28 -12.71 -0.44
C SER A 320 1.64 -13.13 0.15
N THR A 321 2.71 -13.13 -0.65
CA THR A 321 4.09 -13.45 -0.22
C THR A 321 4.94 -12.21 0.05
N SER A 322 4.47 -11.05 -0.39
CA SER A 322 5.17 -9.77 -0.28
C SER A 322 4.12 -8.66 -0.19
N THR A 323 4.34 -7.69 0.69
CA THR A 323 3.43 -6.56 0.90
C THR A 323 4.21 -5.26 0.97
N ILE A 324 3.75 -4.25 0.24
CA ILE A 324 4.30 -2.89 0.23
C ILE A 324 3.18 -1.92 0.60
N PHE A 325 3.52 -0.95 1.43
CA PHE A 325 2.62 0.10 1.91
C PHE A 325 2.96 1.42 1.23
N PHE A 326 1.93 2.19 0.91
CA PHE A 326 2.06 3.45 0.20
C PHE A 326 1.33 4.57 0.93
N ALA A 327 1.98 5.72 1.08
CA ALA A 327 1.34 6.95 1.53
C ALA A 327 1.43 8.04 0.44
N ARG A 328 0.34 8.78 0.23
CA ARG A 328 0.32 9.95 -0.64
C ARG A 328 0.78 11.16 0.15
N GLY A 329 1.68 11.96 -0.43
CA GLY A 329 2.03 13.25 0.14
C GLY A 329 0.82 14.19 0.19
N ARG A 330 0.86 15.16 1.11
CA ARG A 330 -0.20 16.16 1.30
C ARG A 330 0.32 17.56 0.99
N GLY A 331 -0.60 18.51 0.80
CA GLY A 331 -0.26 19.92 0.59
C GLY A 331 0.54 20.11 -0.70
N THR A 332 1.73 20.70 -0.59
CA THR A 332 2.65 20.95 -1.70
C THR A 332 3.30 19.69 -2.27
N ASN A 333 3.12 18.54 -1.62
CA ASN A 333 3.70 17.25 -2.01
C ASN A 333 2.62 16.24 -2.50
N ASN A 334 1.47 16.73 -2.97
CA ASN A 334 0.34 15.90 -3.41
C ASN A 334 0.61 15.03 -4.66
N ASP A 335 1.74 15.24 -5.32
CA ASP A 335 2.28 14.52 -6.48
C ASP A 335 3.37 13.50 -6.10
N THR A 336 3.46 13.15 -4.81
CA THR A 336 4.50 12.28 -4.24
C THR A 336 3.92 11.01 -3.63
N LEU A 337 4.50 9.87 -3.98
CA LEU A 337 4.18 8.54 -3.43
C LEU A 337 5.33 8.05 -2.54
N TYR A 338 5.08 7.95 -1.25
CA TYR A 338 6.00 7.34 -0.29
C TYR A 338 5.76 5.84 -0.25
N MET A 339 6.83 5.06 -0.30
CA MET A 339 6.78 3.60 -0.40
C MET A 339 7.60 2.96 0.72
N SER A 340 7.03 1.97 1.41
CA SER A 340 7.72 1.19 2.44
C SER A 340 8.73 0.18 1.84
N PRO A 341 9.52 -0.50 2.68
CA PRO A 341 10.15 -1.76 2.29
C PRO A 341 9.13 -2.81 1.89
N THR A 342 9.60 -3.84 1.18
CA THR A 342 8.82 -5.06 0.95
C THR A 342 8.80 -5.91 2.23
N TYR A 343 7.62 -6.14 2.78
CA TYR A 343 7.40 -7.06 3.90
C TYR A 343 7.10 -8.46 3.38
N ARG A 344 7.96 -9.43 3.71
CA ARG A 344 7.80 -10.86 3.41
C ARG A 344 7.23 -11.60 4.63
N SER A 345 7.05 -12.92 4.51
CA SER A 345 6.43 -13.73 5.56
C SER A 345 7.13 -13.61 6.92
N ASP A 346 8.46 -13.52 6.92
CA ASP A 346 9.32 -13.35 8.10
C ASP A 346 9.34 -11.92 8.65
N ASP A 347 8.79 -10.94 7.92
CA ASP A 347 8.66 -9.55 8.34
C ASP A 347 7.30 -9.27 9.02
N CYS A 348 6.62 -10.27 9.56
CA CYS A 348 5.30 -10.13 10.23
C CYS A 348 4.31 -9.23 9.45
N PRO A 349 3.96 -9.55 8.20
CA PRO A 349 3.20 -8.64 7.34
C PRO A 349 1.79 -8.37 7.87
N ILE A 350 1.21 -9.31 8.64
CA ILE A 350 -0.09 -9.13 9.31
C ILE A 350 -0.02 -7.97 10.32
N PHE A 351 1.05 -7.90 11.11
CA PHE A 351 1.30 -6.80 12.05
C PHE A 351 1.50 -5.47 11.31
N ALA A 352 2.21 -5.47 10.18
CA ALA A 352 2.40 -4.27 9.35
C ALA A 352 1.05 -3.78 8.78
N VAL A 353 0.19 -4.69 8.30
CA VAL A 353 -1.18 -4.37 7.84
C VAL A 353 -2.01 -3.78 8.98
N PHE A 354 -1.92 -4.33 10.19
CA PHE A 354 -2.60 -3.75 11.36
C PHE A 354 -2.14 -2.31 11.61
N CYS A 355 -0.84 -2.04 11.58
CA CYS A 355 -0.31 -0.68 11.77
C CYS A 355 -0.90 0.28 10.73
N TRP A 356 -0.96 -0.14 9.47
CA TRP A 356 -1.53 0.68 8.39
C TRP A 356 -3.03 0.91 8.54
N PHE A 357 -3.78 -0.13 8.91
CA PHE A 357 -5.22 -0.04 9.19
C PHE A 357 -5.50 0.87 10.39
N ALA A 358 -4.67 0.83 11.42
CA ALA A 358 -4.79 1.69 12.59
C ALA A 358 -4.59 3.18 12.24
N VAL A 359 -3.66 3.52 11.33
CA VAL A 359 -3.56 4.90 10.81
C VAL A 359 -4.82 5.29 10.05
N ALA A 360 -5.31 4.42 9.16
CA ALA A 360 -6.50 4.67 8.34
C ALA A 360 -7.79 4.82 9.15
N ALA A 361 -7.88 4.14 10.29
CA ALA A 361 -9.00 4.24 11.22
C ALA A 361 -8.89 5.44 12.17
N GLY A 362 -7.75 6.13 12.21
CA GLY A 362 -7.49 7.23 13.13
C GLY A 362 -7.15 6.78 14.55
N VAL A 363 -6.91 5.48 14.77
CA VAL A 363 -6.29 4.98 16.01
C VAL A 363 -4.88 5.55 16.15
N PHE A 364 -4.15 5.63 15.04
CA PHE A 364 -2.94 6.43 14.92
C PHE A 364 -3.21 7.64 14.02
N SER A 365 -2.72 8.82 14.40
CA SER A 365 -2.86 10.00 13.54
C SER A 365 -2.02 9.84 12.27
N PHE A 366 -2.58 10.16 11.10
CA PHE A 366 -1.81 10.22 9.86
C PHE A 366 -0.66 11.22 9.97
N ASP A 367 -0.87 12.34 10.66
CA ASP A 367 0.16 13.38 10.81
C ASP A 367 1.31 12.96 11.73
N SER A 368 1.22 11.77 12.34
CA SER A 368 2.33 11.14 13.03
C SER A 368 3.23 10.28 12.14
N LEU A 369 2.89 10.12 10.86
CA LEU A 369 3.82 9.63 9.86
C LEU A 369 4.77 10.76 9.51
N ASP A 370 6.06 10.55 9.78
CA ASP A 370 7.13 11.44 9.31
C ASP A 370 7.33 11.21 7.80
N LEU A 371 6.68 12.05 6.99
CA LEU A 371 6.79 12.04 5.53
C LEU A 371 7.70 13.20 5.11
N PRO A 372 8.99 12.95 4.84
CA PRO A 372 9.95 14.01 4.55
C PRO A 372 9.62 14.71 3.22
N ASP A 373 9.94 16.00 3.11
CA ASP A 373 9.82 16.70 1.82
C ASP A 373 10.64 16.00 0.73
N PRO A 374 10.05 15.81 -0.47
CA PRO A 374 10.73 15.11 -1.55
C PRO A 374 11.87 15.97 -2.13
N LYS A 375 13.11 15.46 -2.04
CA LYS A 375 14.31 16.14 -2.53
C LYS A 375 14.60 15.78 -3.98
N THR A 376 14.57 16.80 -4.83
CA THR A 376 14.75 16.70 -6.29
C THR A 376 15.97 17.46 -6.80
N ASP A 377 16.75 18.08 -5.91
CA ASP A 377 17.95 18.88 -6.19
C ASP A 377 19.08 18.08 -6.87
N TRP A 378 19.02 16.76 -6.77
CA TRP A 378 19.98 15.84 -7.37
C TRP A 378 19.58 15.37 -8.79
N TRP A 379 18.36 15.68 -9.25
CA TRP A 379 17.90 15.31 -10.59
C TRP A 379 18.72 16.06 -11.64
N THR A 380 19.30 15.32 -12.59
CA THR A 380 20.07 15.94 -13.67
C THR A 380 19.15 16.64 -14.66
N LYS A 381 19.71 17.54 -15.47
CA LYS A 381 18.96 18.22 -16.53
C LYS A 381 18.35 17.21 -17.51
N GLU A 382 19.10 16.16 -17.84
CA GLU A 382 18.64 15.07 -18.72
C GLU A 382 17.46 14.33 -18.08
N ALA A 383 17.50 14.08 -16.77
CA ALA A 383 16.39 13.45 -16.07
C ALA A 383 15.12 14.31 -16.11
N LEU A 384 15.25 15.63 -16.00
CA LEU A 384 14.13 16.57 -16.07
C LEU A 384 13.54 16.70 -17.47
N GLU A 385 14.40 16.67 -18.50
CA GLU A 385 14.04 16.82 -19.91
C GLU A 385 13.58 15.51 -20.56
N ASP A 386 13.73 14.36 -19.88
CA ASP A 386 13.24 13.09 -20.38
C ASP A 386 11.70 13.06 -20.40
N GLN A 387 11.17 13.23 -21.62
CA GLN A 387 9.75 13.11 -21.97
C GLN A 387 9.46 11.83 -22.76
N TYR A 388 10.49 11.06 -23.11
CA TYR A 388 10.35 9.90 -23.99
C TYR A 388 10.18 8.60 -23.21
N THR A 389 10.68 8.55 -21.97
CA THR A 389 10.48 7.40 -21.09
C THR A 389 9.30 7.63 -20.15
N SER A 390 8.31 6.74 -20.20
CA SER A 390 7.23 6.70 -19.21
C SER A 390 7.65 5.85 -18.01
N GLY A 391 7.32 6.30 -16.81
CA GLY A 391 7.57 5.62 -15.55
C GLY A 391 8.84 6.10 -14.86
N ILE A 392 9.59 5.17 -14.30
CA ILE A 392 10.75 5.48 -13.46
C ILE A 392 11.92 5.97 -14.32
N THR A 393 12.39 7.19 -14.07
CA THR A 393 13.60 7.72 -14.69
C THR A 393 14.83 7.05 -14.08
N THR A 394 15.46 6.12 -14.81
CA THR A 394 16.56 5.27 -14.32
C THR A 394 17.73 6.05 -13.71
N SER A 395 18.09 7.22 -14.26
CA SER A 395 19.17 8.06 -13.71
C SER A 395 18.86 8.59 -12.32
N THR A 396 17.60 8.60 -11.91
CA THR A 396 17.13 9.02 -10.58
C THR A 396 16.90 7.86 -9.61
N LEU A 397 17.38 6.64 -9.91
CA LEU A 397 17.37 5.54 -8.95
C LEU A 397 18.41 5.75 -7.83
N TYR A 398 18.10 5.31 -6.61
CA TYR A 398 18.99 5.45 -5.45
C TYR A 398 20.36 4.81 -5.64
N ARG A 399 20.46 3.65 -6.29
CA ARG A 399 21.75 3.02 -6.63
C ARG A 399 22.69 3.91 -7.46
N ASN A 400 22.12 4.92 -8.14
CA ASN A 400 22.84 5.89 -8.98
C ASN A 400 23.11 7.22 -8.26
N TYR A 401 22.71 7.34 -6.98
CA TYR A 401 22.95 8.54 -6.21
C TYR A 401 24.46 8.75 -5.96
N ASP A 402 25.03 9.78 -6.57
CA ASP A 402 26.42 10.22 -6.37
C ASP A 402 26.44 11.64 -5.80
N LYS A 403 27.18 11.84 -4.71
CA LYS A 403 27.35 13.18 -4.11
C LYS A 403 28.07 14.16 -5.04
N LYS A 404 28.86 13.68 -6.00
CA LYS A 404 29.64 14.54 -6.92
C LYS A 404 28.79 15.26 -7.95
N THR A 405 27.61 14.75 -8.27
CA THR A 405 26.70 15.38 -9.25
C THR A 405 25.83 16.48 -8.64
N VAL A 406 25.68 16.50 -7.32
CA VAL A 406 25.08 17.63 -6.58
C VAL A 406 26.08 18.77 -6.58
N ARG A 407 26.23 19.46 -7.71
CA ARG A 407 26.89 20.76 -7.72
C ARG A 407 26.08 21.63 -6.77
N PRO A 408 26.67 22.21 -5.71
CA PRO A 408 25.95 23.20 -4.92
C PRO A 408 25.42 24.23 -5.91
N LEU A 409 24.09 24.34 -6.03
CA LEU A 409 23.42 25.39 -6.81
C LEU A 409 24.16 26.66 -6.45
N GLY A 410 24.92 27.17 -7.43
CA GLY A 410 26.01 28.11 -7.19
C GLY A 410 25.50 29.18 -6.25
N THR A 411 26.21 29.38 -5.12
CA THR A 411 25.94 30.46 -4.19
C THR A 411 25.61 31.69 -5.03
N GLY A 412 24.35 32.15 -4.95
CA GLY A 412 23.86 33.23 -5.78
C GLY A 412 24.88 34.38 -5.79
N PRO A 413 24.98 35.14 -6.88
CA PRO A 413 26.04 36.12 -7.09
C PRO A 413 26.23 36.90 -5.80
N ARG A 414 27.40 36.72 -5.15
CA ARG A 414 27.78 37.49 -3.97
C ARG A 414 27.61 38.94 -4.37
N THR A 415 26.55 39.57 -3.90
CA THR A 415 26.40 41.02 -3.96
C THR A 415 27.62 41.56 -3.24
N ARG A 416 28.62 42.01 -4.01
CA ARG A 416 29.72 42.81 -3.51
C ARG A 416 29.04 44.00 -2.84
N SER A 417 28.94 43.97 -1.52
CA SER A 417 28.70 45.20 -0.77
C SER A 417 29.84 46.12 -1.16
N GLN A 418 29.54 47.18 -1.90
CA GLN A 418 30.44 48.31 -2.03
C GLN A 418 30.61 48.86 -0.61
N ALA A 419 31.67 48.42 0.06
CA ALA A 419 32.16 49.12 1.23
C ALA A 419 32.68 50.46 0.74
N GLY A 420 32.03 51.53 1.20
CA GLY A 420 32.36 52.90 0.89
C GLY A 420 33.80 53.22 1.24
N LEU A 421 34.43 53.96 0.32
CA LEU A 421 35.54 54.85 0.63
C LEU A 421 35.00 55.93 1.58
N ALA A 422 35.61 56.05 2.75
CA ALA A 422 35.61 57.24 3.60
C ALA A 422 37.06 57.51 4.03
#